data_AF-A0A6A6EZ69-F1
#
_entry.id   AF-A0A6A6EZ69-F1
#
_cell.length_a   1.000
_cell.length_b   1.000
_cell.length_c   1.000
_cell.angle_alpha   90.00
_cell.angle_beta   90.00
_cell.angle_gamma   90.00
#
_symmetry.space_group_name_H-M   'P 1'
#
loop_
_entity.id
_entity.type
_entity.pdbx_description
1 polymer ?
#
loop_
_entity_poly.entity_id
_entity_poly.type
_entity_poly.pdbx_seq_one_letter_code
_entity_poly.pdbx_strand_id
1 'polypeptide(L)'
;MATYWQPGLFPEDTSRWNCGHGELMDSETVPFHFGCRSLFKRKVALQPLVVTVKVSLLLFHGTTYITGFRFYFADGTTNTIGYILEDREVPLDTECGLRGFEVAVRERGIHALRIIKGNDTFSPMAGKELDFNIHCLATGGCYDCKGLF
;
A
#
# COMPACT_ATOMS: atom_id res chain seq x y z
N MET A 1 -13.02 17.33 12.14
CA MET A 1 -12.83 17.98 10.83
C MET A 1 -11.65 17.30 10.15
N ALA A 2 -11.68 17.01 8.85
CA ALA A 2 -10.56 16.34 8.18
C ALA A 2 -9.33 17.27 8.15
N THR A 3 -8.17 16.80 8.58
CA THR A 3 -6.88 17.50 8.45
C THR A 3 -5.95 16.73 7.51
N TYR A 4 -4.85 17.35 7.08
CA TYR A 4 -3.78 16.68 6.32
C TYR A 4 -3.28 15.39 7.00
N TRP A 5 -3.48 15.27 8.31
CA TRP A 5 -2.94 14.17 9.12
C TRP A 5 -4.00 13.28 9.76
N GLN A 6 -5.26 13.68 9.70
CA GLN A 6 -6.42 12.91 10.11
C GLN A 6 -7.43 13.01 8.98
N PRO A 7 -7.42 12.09 8.00
CA PRO A 7 -8.45 12.08 6.98
C PRO A 7 -9.81 11.98 7.68
N GLY A 8 -10.81 12.66 7.14
CA GLY A 8 -12.18 12.50 7.62
C GLY A 8 -12.57 11.05 7.39
N LEU A 9 -12.58 10.25 8.45
CA LEU A 9 -13.02 8.87 8.38
C LEU A 9 -14.55 8.89 8.28
N PHE A 10 -15.08 8.38 7.18
CA PHE A 10 -16.51 8.15 7.08
C PHE A 10 -16.89 6.98 8.00
N PRO A 11 -18.16 6.81 8.40
CA PRO A 11 -18.60 5.67 9.22
C PRO A 11 -18.23 4.30 8.63
N GLU A 12 -18.07 4.26 7.30
CA GLU A 12 -17.62 3.10 6.55
C GLU A 12 -16.14 2.74 6.83
N ASP A 13 -15.30 3.76 7.09
CA ASP A 13 -13.89 3.61 7.41
C ASP A 13 -13.69 3.11 8.85
N THR A 14 -14.46 3.59 9.81
CA THR A 14 -14.34 3.12 11.21
C THR A 14 -14.64 1.64 11.35
N SER A 15 -15.43 1.05 10.45
CA SER A 15 -15.70 -0.40 10.42
C SER A 15 -14.58 -1.24 9.78
N ARG A 16 -13.67 -0.63 9.01
CA ARG A 16 -12.64 -1.31 8.21
C ARG A 16 -11.21 -1.13 8.71
N TRP A 17 -10.99 -0.13 9.57
CA TRP A 17 -9.67 0.23 10.07
C TRP A 17 -9.59 -0.05 11.58
N ASN A 18 -8.63 -0.89 11.99
CA ASN A 18 -8.30 -1.07 13.39
C ASN A 18 -7.44 0.13 13.82
N CYS A 19 -7.95 0.96 14.72
CA CYS A 19 -7.21 2.05 15.32
C CYS A 19 -6.29 1.49 16.42
N GLY A 20 -4.99 1.78 16.32
CA GLY A 20 -4.03 1.58 17.41
C GLY A 20 -3.53 2.94 17.88
N HIS A 21 -3.70 3.23 19.17
CA HIS A 21 -3.17 4.44 19.77
C HIS A 21 -2.67 4.19 21.20
N GLY A 22 -1.63 4.93 21.61
CA GLY A 22 -1.33 5.18 23.02
C GLY A 22 -2.22 6.32 23.54
N GLU A 23 -1.83 7.01 24.61
CA GLU A 23 -2.55 8.21 25.03
C GLU A 23 -2.48 9.29 23.93
N LEU A 24 -3.64 9.70 23.41
CA LEU A 24 -3.75 10.68 22.32
C LEU A 24 -3.75 12.09 22.91
N MET A 25 -2.74 12.90 22.55
CA MET A 25 -2.80 14.35 22.80
C MET A 25 -3.50 15.01 21.62
N ASP A 26 -4.78 15.28 21.78
CA ASP A 26 -5.59 16.01 20.80
C ASP A 26 -5.45 17.51 21.08
N SER A 27 -4.43 18.14 20.48
CA SER A 27 -4.28 19.59 20.51
C SER A 27 -4.42 20.15 19.11
N GLU A 28 -5.56 20.80 18.84
CA GLU A 28 -5.81 21.51 17.57
C GLU A 28 -4.96 22.79 17.42
N THR A 29 -4.32 23.24 18.51
CA THR A 29 -3.67 24.56 18.59
C THR A 29 -2.15 24.50 18.60
N VAL A 30 -1.53 23.34 18.87
CA VAL A 30 -0.08 23.22 19.00
C VAL A 30 0.46 22.27 17.92
N PRO A 31 1.46 22.68 17.11
CA PRO A 31 2.10 21.78 16.16
C PRO A 31 2.65 20.55 16.89
N PHE A 32 2.44 19.39 16.30
CA PHE A 32 2.80 18.11 16.92
C PHE A 32 4.33 17.99 17.03
N HIS A 33 4.84 18.23 18.23
CA HIS A 33 6.24 18.07 18.58
C HIS A 33 6.48 16.90 19.56
N PHE A 34 5.43 16.43 20.24
CA PHE A 34 5.44 15.31 21.21
C PHE A 34 4.10 14.56 21.21
N GLY A 35 4.12 13.27 21.55
CA GLY A 35 2.92 12.41 21.71
C GLY A 35 2.83 11.24 20.73
N CYS A 36 1.73 10.47 20.78
CA CYS A 36 1.40 9.40 19.84
C CYS A 36 0.22 9.84 18.95
N ARG A 37 0.25 9.47 17.67
CA ARG A 37 -0.89 9.65 16.75
C ARG A 37 -1.58 8.32 16.50
N SER A 38 -2.88 8.36 16.23
CA SER A 38 -3.64 7.18 15.83
C SER A 38 -3.04 6.58 14.57
N LEU A 39 -2.56 5.35 14.68
CA LEU A 39 -2.16 4.54 13.55
C LEU A 39 -3.35 3.67 13.16
N PHE A 40 -3.75 3.74 11.90
CA PHE A 40 -4.85 2.95 11.38
C PHE A 40 -4.29 1.79 10.57
N LYS A 41 -4.66 0.57 10.95
CA LYS A 41 -4.32 -0.64 10.20
C LYS A 41 -5.56 -1.17 9.50
N ARG A 42 -5.46 -1.35 8.19
CA ARG A 42 -6.45 -2.07 7.38
C ARG A 42 -5.85 -3.34 6.82
N LYS A 43 -6.68 -4.38 6.74
CA LYS A 43 -6.38 -5.61 6.00
C LYS A 43 -7.38 -5.70 4.85
N VAL A 44 -6.94 -6.21 3.71
CA VAL A 44 -7.79 -6.51 2.57
C VAL A 44 -7.53 -7.94 2.16
N ALA A 45 -8.60 -8.69 1.90
CA ALA A 45 -8.50 -10.01 1.32
C ALA A 45 -8.23 -9.88 -0.19
N LEU A 46 -7.22 -10.59 -0.68
CA LEU A 46 -6.84 -10.59 -2.09
C LEU A 46 -7.48 -11.77 -2.83
N GLN A 47 -8.79 -11.93 -2.66
CA GLN A 47 -9.59 -12.99 -3.28
C GLN A 47 -10.85 -12.36 -3.90
N PRO A 48 -11.25 -12.75 -5.13
CA PRO A 48 -10.64 -13.76 -6.00
C PRO A 48 -9.30 -13.28 -6.62
N LEU A 49 -8.79 -13.93 -7.66
CA LEU A 49 -7.48 -13.63 -8.27
C LEU A 49 -7.34 -12.12 -8.60
N VAL A 50 -6.26 -11.50 -8.12
CA VAL A 50 -5.88 -10.13 -8.52
C VAL A 50 -5.32 -10.18 -9.95
N VAL A 51 -5.89 -9.38 -10.85
CA VAL A 51 -5.50 -9.30 -12.27
C VAL A 51 -4.68 -8.06 -12.61
N THR A 52 -4.80 -7.01 -11.81
CA THR A 52 -4.02 -5.78 -11.97
C THR A 52 -3.95 -5.06 -10.64
N VAL A 53 -2.82 -4.43 -10.37
CA VAL A 53 -2.69 -3.47 -9.25
C VAL A 53 -2.31 -2.13 -9.82
N LYS A 54 -3.03 -1.08 -9.44
CA LYS A 54 -2.62 0.30 -9.66
C LYS A 54 -2.01 0.86 -8.39
N VAL A 55 -0.91 1.58 -8.55
CA VAL A 55 -0.14 2.16 -7.46
C VAL A 55 -0.19 3.67 -7.56
N SER A 56 -0.69 4.34 -6.52
CA SER A 56 -0.74 5.81 -6.46
C SER A 56 0.61 6.38 -6.04
N LEU A 57 1.14 7.30 -6.85
CA LEU A 57 2.43 7.95 -6.63
C LEU A 57 2.25 9.43 -6.28
N LEU A 58 2.92 9.86 -5.22
CA LEU A 58 3.01 11.26 -4.80
C LEU A 58 4.46 11.74 -4.86
N LEU A 59 4.72 12.77 -5.68
CA LEU A 59 5.99 13.50 -5.64
C LEU A 59 5.88 14.62 -4.61
N PHE A 60 6.67 14.54 -3.54
CA PHE A 60 6.69 15.52 -2.46
C PHE A 60 8.14 15.94 -2.18
N HIS A 61 8.44 17.23 -2.33
CA HIS A 61 9.80 17.80 -2.22
C HIS A 61 10.87 16.98 -2.95
N GLY A 62 10.62 16.62 -4.21
CA GLY A 62 11.56 15.87 -5.06
C GLY A 62 11.67 14.37 -4.74
N THR A 63 10.94 13.87 -3.75
CA THR A 63 10.91 12.47 -3.35
C THR A 63 9.60 11.82 -3.74
N THR A 64 9.65 10.65 -4.39
CA THR A 64 8.45 9.87 -4.75
C THR A 64 8.05 8.99 -3.58
N TYR A 65 6.75 8.98 -3.27
CA TYR A 65 6.13 8.13 -2.26
C TYR A 65 4.99 7.32 -2.88
N ILE A 66 4.84 6.09 -2.42
CA ILE A 66 3.67 5.25 -2.69
C ILE A 66 2.65 5.51 -1.60
N THR A 67 1.48 6.04 -1.99
CA THR A 67 0.45 6.46 -1.04
C THR A 67 -0.71 5.50 -0.96
N GLY A 68 -0.93 4.68 -1.98
CA GLY A 68 -2.05 3.77 -2.02
C GLY A 68 -2.00 2.75 -3.16
N PHE A 69 -2.88 1.78 -3.04
CA PHE A 69 -3.03 0.63 -3.92
C PHE A 69 -4.49 0.49 -4.31
N ARG A 70 -4.73 0.20 -5.59
CA ARG A 70 -6.02 -0.21 -6.12
C ARG A 70 -5.88 -1.57 -6.78
N PHE A 71 -6.52 -2.57 -6.19
CA PHE A 71 -6.57 -3.94 -6.66
C PHE A 71 -7.77 -4.14 -7.56
N TYR A 72 -7.55 -4.72 -8.74
CA TYR A 72 -8.59 -5.19 -9.64
C TYR A 72 -8.63 -6.70 -9.59
N PHE A 73 -9.83 -7.26 -9.42
CA PHE A 73 -10.05 -8.69 -9.28
C PHE A 73 -10.68 -9.28 -10.54
N ALA A 74 -10.50 -10.59 -10.74
CA ALA A 74 -11.02 -11.32 -11.90
C ALA A 74 -12.56 -11.31 -11.99
N ASP A 75 -13.27 -11.08 -10.89
CA ASP A 75 -14.73 -10.93 -10.86
C ASP A 75 -15.21 -9.52 -11.23
N GLY A 76 -14.29 -8.62 -11.60
CA GLY A 76 -14.56 -7.22 -11.94
C GLY A 76 -14.68 -6.29 -10.74
N THR A 77 -14.57 -6.80 -9.51
CA THR A 77 -14.58 -5.96 -8.31
C THR A 77 -13.24 -5.26 -8.11
N THR A 78 -13.24 -4.22 -7.28
CA THR A 78 -12.02 -3.49 -6.93
C THR A 78 -11.94 -3.22 -5.44
N ASN A 79 -10.73 -3.24 -4.87
CA ASN A 79 -10.47 -2.80 -3.51
C ASN A 79 -9.32 -1.79 -3.47
N THR A 80 -9.37 -0.88 -2.52
CA THR A 80 -8.32 0.13 -2.31
C THR A 80 -7.71 0.04 -0.92
N ILE A 81 -6.43 0.40 -0.80
CA ILE A 81 -5.72 0.59 0.48
C ILE A 81 -4.89 1.87 0.38
N GLY A 82 -4.91 2.68 1.44
CA GLY A 82 -4.16 3.93 1.48
C GLY A 82 -4.88 5.05 0.72
N TYR A 83 -4.12 6.09 0.37
CA TYR A 83 -4.61 7.29 -0.29
C TYR A 83 -4.43 7.19 -1.81
N ILE A 84 -5.57 7.15 -2.52
CA ILE A 84 -5.62 6.96 -3.97
C ILE A 84 -5.58 8.31 -4.68
N LEU A 85 -4.65 8.45 -5.60
CA LEU A 85 -4.48 9.60 -6.49
C LEU A 85 -4.75 9.14 -7.92
N GLU A 86 -6.00 9.21 -8.36
CA GLU A 86 -6.46 8.62 -9.62
C GLU A 86 -5.70 9.14 -10.86
N ASP A 87 -5.28 10.41 -10.83
CA ASP A 87 -4.49 11.06 -11.87
C ASP A 87 -3.01 10.65 -11.87
N ARG A 88 -2.57 9.88 -10.87
CA ARG A 88 -1.16 9.51 -10.63
C ARG A 88 -1.00 8.03 -10.29
N GLU A 89 -1.84 7.20 -10.88
CA GLU A 89 -1.73 5.75 -10.77
C GLU A 89 -0.81 5.16 -11.84
N VAL A 90 0.09 4.28 -11.43
CA VAL A 90 0.87 3.44 -12.33
C VAL A 90 0.29 2.01 -12.31
N PRO A 91 -0.15 1.47 -13.46
CA PRO A 91 -0.63 0.10 -13.52
C PRO A 91 0.55 -0.88 -13.51
N LEU A 92 0.42 -1.91 -12.69
CA LEU A 92 1.33 -3.04 -12.59
C LEU A 92 0.55 -4.31 -12.87
N ASP A 93 0.97 -5.02 -13.90
CA ASP A 93 0.37 -6.27 -14.29
C ASP A 93 0.80 -7.40 -13.35
N THR A 94 -0.17 -8.23 -12.97
CA THR A 94 0.01 -9.37 -12.10
C THR A 94 -0.12 -10.68 -12.86
N GLU A 95 0.09 -10.74 -14.18
CA GLU A 95 -0.02 -11.96 -15.02
C GLU A 95 0.23 -13.26 -14.22
N CYS A 96 -0.76 -14.16 -14.23
CA CYS A 96 -0.75 -15.40 -13.45
C CYS A 96 -0.89 -15.23 -11.91
N GLY A 97 -1.33 -14.07 -11.44
CA GLY A 97 -1.62 -13.77 -10.04
C GLY A 97 -0.56 -12.94 -9.30
N LEU A 98 -0.98 -12.35 -8.19
CA LEU A 98 -0.12 -11.60 -7.27
C LEU A 98 0.43 -12.54 -6.19
N ARG A 99 1.75 -12.78 -6.17
CA ARG A 99 2.44 -13.57 -5.13
C ARG A 99 2.99 -12.69 -4.01
N GLY A 100 3.30 -11.44 -4.32
CA GLY A 100 3.93 -10.55 -3.37
C GLY A 100 4.38 -9.23 -3.99
N PHE A 101 5.14 -8.50 -3.19
CA PHE A 101 5.75 -7.23 -3.58
C PHE A 101 7.21 -7.24 -3.21
N GLU A 102 8.02 -6.61 -4.04
CA GLU A 102 9.35 -6.16 -3.66
C GLU A 102 9.27 -4.64 -3.49
N VAL A 103 9.56 -4.17 -2.28
CA VAL A 103 9.35 -2.77 -1.89
C VAL A 103 10.68 -2.12 -1.50
N ALA A 104 10.88 -0.90 -1.97
CA ALA A 104 11.97 -0.02 -1.58
C ALA A 104 11.47 0.95 -0.51
N VAL A 105 12.00 0.85 0.71
CA VAL A 105 11.53 1.58 1.89
C VAL A 105 12.63 2.46 2.47
N ARG A 106 12.23 3.63 3.00
CA ARG A 106 13.07 4.51 3.84
C ARG A 106 12.29 4.95 5.08
N GLU A 107 12.93 5.77 5.92
CA GLU A 107 12.40 6.28 7.20
C GLU A 107 10.97 6.86 7.13
N ARG A 108 10.53 7.33 5.96
CA ARG A 108 9.23 8.02 5.77
C ARG A 108 8.24 7.27 4.90
N GLY A 109 8.53 6.03 4.51
CA GLY A 109 7.59 5.18 3.78
C GLY A 109 8.18 4.46 2.58
N ILE A 110 7.28 4.03 1.69
CA ILE A 110 7.60 3.26 0.49
C ILE A 110 7.85 4.23 -0.67
N HIS A 111 8.96 4.07 -1.37
CA HIS A 111 9.41 4.95 -2.45
C HIS A 111 9.29 4.33 -3.83
N ALA A 112 9.46 3.02 -3.89
CA ALA A 112 9.24 2.24 -5.09
C ALA A 112 8.74 0.85 -4.74
N LEU A 113 8.07 0.20 -5.68
CA LEU A 113 7.77 -1.22 -5.59
C LEU A 113 7.58 -1.86 -6.95
N ARG A 114 7.75 -3.17 -6.99
CA ARG A 114 7.33 -4.02 -8.10
C ARG A 114 6.58 -5.23 -7.55
N ILE A 115 5.78 -5.84 -8.42
CA ILE A 115 5.00 -7.03 -8.10
C ILE A 115 5.84 -8.27 -8.36
N ILE A 116 5.74 -9.22 -7.44
CA ILE A 116 6.16 -10.61 -7.65
C ILE A 116 4.94 -11.34 -8.21
N LYS A 117 5.03 -11.72 -9.47
CA LYS A 117 3.95 -12.42 -10.19
C LYS A 117 3.90 -13.90 -9.79
N GLY A 118 2.81 -14.58 -10.12
CA GLY A 118 2.61 -16.00 -9.79
C GLY A 118 3.60 -16.96 -10.47
N ASN A 119 4.25 -16.51 -11.55
CA ASN A 119 5.31 -17.25 -12.26
C ASN A 119 6.74 -16.87 -11.78
N ASP A 120 6.86 -16.19 -10.64
CA ASP A 120 8.12 -15.74 -10.05
C ASP A 120 8.91 -14.70 -10.88
N THR A 121 8.25 -14.10 -11.87
CA THR A 121 8.78 -12.92 -12.56
C THR A 121 8.33 -11.62 -11.89
N PHE A 122 8.99 -10.52 -12.24
CA PHE A 122 8.70 -9.22 -11.67
C PHE A 122 7.98 -8.31 -12.67
N SER A 123 7.06 -7.48 -12.17
CA SER A 123 6.58 -6.33 -12.95
C SER A 123 7.68 -5.27 -13.10
N PRO A 124 7.49 -4.27 -13.99
CA PRO A 124 8.25 -3.04 -13.93
C PRO A 124 8.15 -2.38 -12.54
N MET A 125 9.16 -1.60 -12.18
CA MET A 125 9.19 -0.83 -10.93
C MET A 125 8.28 0.39 -11.04
N ALA A 126 7.36 0.54 -10.09
CA ALA A 126 6.64 1.78 -9.85
C ALA A 126 7.42 2.64 -8.85
N GLY A 127 7.65 3.91 -9.17
CA GLY A 127 8.43 4.82 -8.32
C GLY A 127 9.90 4.90 -8.73
N LYS A 128 10.75 5.40 -7.82
CA LYS A 128 12.20 5.54 -8.05
C LYS A 128 12.96 4.79 -6.98
N GLU A 129 13.92 3.98 -7.39
CA GLU A 129 14.81 3.23 -6.52
C GLU A 129 16.17 3.93 -6.49
N LEU A 130 16.48 4.64 -5.41
CA LEU A 130 17.80 5.26 -5.20
C LEU A 130 18.22 4.97 -3.75
N ASP A 131 19.16 4.05 -3.59
CA ASP A 131 19.77 3.67 -2.29
C ASP A 131 18.77 3.31 -1.18
N PHE A 132 17.74 2.54 -1.51
CA PHE A 132 16.71 2.12 -0.56
C PHE A 132 16.91 0.67 -0.09
N ASN A 133 16.47 0.38 1.14
CA ASN A 133 16.40 -0.98 1.64
C ASN A 133 15.27 -1.72 0.92
N ILE A 134 15.62 -2.81 0.25
CA ILE A 134 14.68 -3.66 -0.48
C ILE A 134 14.14 -4.73 0.47
N HIS A 135 12.81 -4.88 0.51
CA HIS A 135 12.14 -5.92 1.26
C HIS A 135 11.19 -6.72 0.36
N CYS A 136 11.24 -8.04 0.44
CA CYS A 136 10.27 -8.92 -0.20
C CYS A 136 9.11 -9.23 0.76
N LEU A 137 7.89 -8.94 0.32
CA LEU A 137 6.65 -9.15 1.06
C LEU A 137 5.80 -10.17 0.30
N ALA A 138 5.71 -11.40 0.82
CA ALA A 138 4.82 -12.42 0.27
C ALA A 138 3.37 -12.16 0.70
N THR A 139 2.41 -12.33 -0.21
CA THR A 139 1.01 -12.42 0.17
C THR A 139 0.80 -13.78 0.83
N GLY A 140 0.52 -13.80 2.13
CA GLY A 140 0.36 -15.04 2.91
C GLY A 140 -0.63 -16.00 2.26
N GLY A 141 -0.08 -17.00 1.58
CA GLY A 141 -0.77 -18.07 0.89
C GLY A 141 0.26 -19.15 0.62
N CYS A 142 0.24 -20.19 1.44
CA CYS A 142 0.98 -21.41 1.17
C CYS A 142 0.32 -22.06 -0.05
N TYR A 143 0.86 -21.81 -1.22
CA TYR A 143 0.54 -22.57 -2.42
C TYR A 143 1.84 -23.25 -2.85
N ASP A 144 1.78 -24.57 -2.79
CA ASP A 144 2.85 -25.53 -3.01
C ASP A 144 3.59 -25.22 -4.32
N CYS A 145 4.75 -24.56 -4.25
CA CYS A 145 5.73 -24.61 -5.34
C CYS A 145 6.47 -25.96 -5.25
N LYS A 146 5.73 -27.06 -5.45
CA LYS A 146 6.33 -28.35 -5.75
C LYS A 146 6.48 -28.47 -7.26
N GLY A 147 7.74 -28.46 -7.68
CA GLY A 147 8.17 -28.92 -8.99
C GLY A 147 8.20 -27.81 -10.03
N LEU A 148 9.39 -27.45 -10.48
CA LEU A 148 9.96 -27.97 -11.72
C LEU A 148 11.45 -27.57 -11.77
N PHE A 149 12.22 -28.43 -12.42
CA PHE A 149 13.68 -28.59 -12.38
C PHE A 149 14.51 -27.34 -12.70
#